data_AF-A0A349DS52-F1
#
_entry.id   AF-A0A349DS52-F1
#
_cell.length_a   1.000
_cell.length_b   1.000
_cell.length_c   1.000
_cell.angle_alpha   90.00
_cell.angle_beta   90.00
_cell.angle_gamma   90.00
#
_symmetry.space_group_name_H-M   'P 1'
#
loop_
_entity.id
_entity.type
_entity.pdbx_description
1 polymer ?
#
loop_
_entity_poly.entity_id
_entity_poly.type
_entity_poly.pdbx_seq_one_letter_code
_entity_poly.pdbx_strand_id
1 'polypeptide(L)'
;MIYELDLIIDPHDLPLLLAAHMKLTIARQVNQETPQVIWQAFQPFEMNLVAWENEYGIYASSQPREQGSIITTNVAHQYPAHDNVLYTLDANGTFSESTNQPPGAGVFAVVNRIPPNKFPEMTLGLEQRAIINGNRTPPSPLNAMLVPPQSEARFIPQNILYVWMQAPYESGTIIDHVFERWTAVAFQGDTTKHTLKYNQDLGKFVIVNQ
;
A
#
# COMPACT_ATOMS: atom_id res chain seq x y z
N MET A 1 -11.93 -12.99 2.73
CA MET A 1 -11.16 -13.79 1.75
C MET A 1 -9.71 -13.38 1.92
N ILE A 2 -8.83 -14.36 2.16
CA ILE A 2 -7.42 -14.13 2.43
C ILE A 2 -6.62 -14.37 1.15
N TYR A 3 -5.67 -13.49 0.88
CA TYR A 3 -4.67 -13.63 -0.16
C TYR A 3 -3.31 -13.93 0.47
N GLU A 4 -2.49 -14.69 -0.22
CA GLU A 4 -1.16 -15.13 0.23
C GLU A 4 -0.10 -14.92 -0.86
N LEU A 5 1.08 -14.53 -0.42
CA LEU A 5 2.27 -14.40 -1.25
C LEU A 5 3.44 -15.05 -0.52
N ASP A 6 3.92 -16.17 -1.07
CA ASP A 6 5.12 -16.86 -0.60
C ASP A 6 6.33 -16.31 -1.35
N LEU A 7 7.35 -15.88 -0.60
CA LEU A 7 8.57 -15.28 -1.12
C LEU A 7 9.78 -16.05 -0.63
N ILE A 8 10.42 -16.74 -1.56
CA ILE A 8 11.53 -17.65 -1.31
C ILE A 8 12.83 -16.96 -1.72
N ILE A 9 13.83 -17.00 -0.85
CA ILE A 9 15.20 -16.53 -1.11
C ILE A 9 16.14 -17.71 -0.83
N ASP A 10 17.09 -17.95 -1.73
CA ASP A 10 18.06 -19.03 -1.53
C ASP A 10 18.93 -18.74 -0.30
N PRO A 11 19.20 -19.73 0.57
CA PRO A 11 20.08 -19.56 1.72
C PRO A 11 21.47 -19.02 1.36
N HIS A 12 21.95 -19.27 0.14
CA HIS A 12 23.24 -18.74 -0.33
C HIS A 12 23.19 -17.24 -0.65
N ASP A 13 22.03 -16.74 -1.10
CA ASP A 13 21.84 -15.35 -1.52
C ASP A 13 21.51 -14.44 -0.32
N LEU A 14 20.83 -15.00 0.69
CA LEU A 14 20.30 -14.25 1.83
C LEU A 14 21.38 -13.46 2.60
N PRO A 15 22.57 -14.00 2.94
CA PRO A 15 23.60 -13.24 3.65
C PRO A 15 24.06 -11.99 2.90
N LEU A 16 24.13 -12.06 1.57
CA LEU A 16 24.52 -10.93 0.73
C LEU A 16 23.47 -9.81 0.79
N LEU A 17 22.19 -10.17 0.69
CA LEU A 17 21.07 -9.23 0.79
C LEU A 17 21.02 -8.55 2.16
N LEU A 18 21.23 -9.31 3.24
CA LEU A 18 21.27 -8.79 4.61
C LEU A 18 22.47 -7.86 4.83
N ALA A 19 23.65 -8.22 4.34
CA ALA A 19 24.86 -7.39 4.43
C ALA A 19 24.71 -6.06 3.66
N ALA A 20 23.92 -6.05 2.58
CA ALA A 20 23.57 -4.86 1.83
C ALA A 20 22.38 -4.07 2.44
N HIS A 21 21.87 -4.47 3.61
CA HIS A 21 20.69 -3.88 4.27
C HIS A 21 19.44 -3.86 3.38
N MET A 22 19.32 -4.82 2.47
CA MET A 22 18.18 -4.94 1.58
C MET A 22 16.97 -5.47 2.34
N LYS A 23 15.82 -4.84 2.11
CA LYS A 23 14.51 -5.26 2.62
C LYS A 23 13.67 -5.84 1.50
N LEU A 24 12.90 -6.86 1.84
CA LEU A 24 11.81 -7.31 0.99
C LEU A 24 10.74 -6.22 0.98
N THR A 25 10.40 -5.75 -0.21
CA THR A 25 9.57 -4.57 -0.40
C THR A 25 8.39 -4.90 -1.30
N ILE A 26 7.21 -4.47 -0.86
CA ILE A 26 5.94 -4.71 -1.54
C ILE A 26 5.20 -3.38 -1.64
N ALA A 27 4.69 -3.07 -2.82
CA ALA A 27 3.73 -1.99 -3.03
C ALA A 27 2.45 -2.54 -3.67
N ARG A 28 1.32 -1.85 -3.42
CA ARG A 28 0.04 -2.18 -4.04
C ARG A 28 -0.32 -1.12 -5.07
N GLN A 29 -1.05 -1.54 -6.08
CA GLN A 29 -1.66 -0.60 -7.02
C GLN A 29 -3.02 -0.15 -6.51
N VAL A 30 -3.24 1.16 -6.56
CA VAL A 30 -4.54 1.81 -6.36
C VAL A 30 -4.85 2.58 -7.63
N ASN A 31 -6.07 2.48 -8.12
CA ASN A 31 -6.48 2.96 -9.44
C ASN A 31 -5.64 2.31 -10.56
N GLN A 32 -5.48 2.98 -11.71
CA GLN A 32 -4.65 2.51 -12.82
C GLN A 32 -3.22 3.09 -12.79
N GLU A 33 -2.78 3.56 -11.62
CA GLU A 33 -1.48 4.22 -11.45
C GLU A 33 -0.39 3.24 -11.02
N THR A 34 0.85 3.54 -11.39
CA THR A 34 2.01 2.86 -10.80
C THR A 34 2.06 3.13 -9.29
N PRO A 35 2.42 2.15 -8.45
CA PRO A 35 2.50 2.38 -7.00
C PRO A 35 3.41 3.55 -6.64
N GLN A 36 2.94 4.37 -5.71
CA GLN A 36 3.61 5.59 -5.24
C GLN A 36 4.05 5.48 -3.78
N VAL A 37 3.69 4.38 -3.11
CA VAL A 37 3.98 4.16 -1.70
C VAL A 37 4.39 2.70 -1.50
N ILE A 38 5.43 2.48 -0.72
CA ILE A 38 5.80 1.15 -0.23
C ILE A 38 4.78 0.74 0.82
N TRP A 39 4.00 -0.30 0.53
CA TRP A 39 3.02 -0.82 1.48
C TRP A 39 3.71 -1.57 2.62
N GLN A 40 4.62 -2.49 2.31
CA GLN A 40 5.38 -3.25 3.31
C GLN A 40 6.86 -3.29 2.95
N ALA A 41 7.73 -2.99 3.91
CA ALA A 41 9.16 -3.26 3.84
C ALA A 41 9.61 -3.96 5.12
N PHE A 42 10.30 -5.10 4.98
CA PHE A 42 10.76 -5.88 6.12
C PHE A 42 12.04 -6.65 5.80
N GLN A 43 12.76 -7.05 6.85
CA GLN A 43 13.97 -7.84 6.70
C GLN A 43 13.63 -9.25 6.14
N PRO A 44 14.31 -9.71 5.09
CA PRO A 44 14.03 -11.01 4.49
C PRO A 44 14.51 -12.18 5.36
N PHE A 45 13.79 -13.30 5.26
CA PHE A 45 14.22 -14.65 5.61
C PHE A 45 14.30 -15.54 4.36
N GLU A 46 14.74 -16.79 4.49
CA GLU A 46 14.74 -17.78 3.39
C GLU A 46 13.32 -18.04 2.85
N MET A 47 12.35 -18.08 3.76
CA MET A 47 10.93 -18.20 3.44
C MET A 47 10.17 -17.08 4.12
N ASN A 48 9.41 -16.32 3.34
CA ASN A 48 8.58 -15.24 3.85
C ASN A 48 7.15 -15.46 3.37
N LEU A 49 6.20 -15.38 4.29
CA LEU A 49 4.78 -15.40 3.99
C LEU A 49 4.21 -14.01 4.24
N VAL A 50 3.56 -13.46 3.22
CA VAL A 50 2.76 -12.25 3.34
C VAL A 50 1.31 -12.59 3.05
N ALA A 51 0.42 -12.35 4.01
CA ALA A 51 -1.01 -12.56 3.84
C ALA A 51 -1.80 -11.28 4.14
N TRP A 52 -2.92 -11.09 3.48
CA TRP A 52 -3.81 -9.95 3.71
C TRP A 52 -5.25 -10.26 3.34
N GLU A 53 -6.16 -9.43 3.84
CA GLU A 53 -7.56 -9.41 3.44
C GLU A 53 -7.82 -8.08 2.73
N ASN A 54 -8.80 -8.04 1.83
CA ASN A 54 -9.23 -6.80 1.17
C ASN A 54 -10.09 -5.93 2.09
N GLU A 55 -9.56 -5.67 3.28
CA GLU A 55 -10.00 -4.67 4.22
C GLU A 55 -9.09 -3.45 4.08
N TYR A 56 -9.67 -2.26 4.04
CA TYR A 56 -8.93 -1.00 3.85
C TYR A 56 -9.36 0.00 4.91
N GLY A 57 -8.42 0.82 5.37
CA GLY A 57 -8.70 2.07 6.08
C GLY A 57 -8.58 3.25 5.12
N ILE A 58 -9.14 4.38 5.53
CA ILE A 58 -8.93 5.68 4.87
C ILE A 58 -8.15 6.56 5.83
N TYR A 59 -7.11 7.21 5.32
CA TYR A 59 -6.30 8.12 6.10
C TYR A 59 -6.22 9.51 5.46
N ALA A 60 -5.89 10.50 6.29
CA ALA A 60 -5.46 11.82 5.89
C ALA A 60 -4.14 12.19 6.58
N SER A 61 -3.30 12.92 5.86
CA SER A 61 -2.05 13.49 6.35
C SER A 61 -1.87 14.91 5.83
N SER A 62 -1.30 15.76 6.66
CA SER A 62 -0.88 17.12 6.28
C SER A 62 0.55 17.17 5.75
N GLN A 63 1.23 16.03 5.70
CA GLN A 63 2.61 15.97 5.21
C GLN A 63 2.65 16.17 3.69
N PRO A 64 3.60 16.99 3.19
CA PRO A 64 3.80 17.14 1.76
C PRO A 64 4.23 15.80 1.15
N ARG A 65 3.84 15.59 -0.11
CA ARG A 65 4.22 14.39 -0.87
C ARG A 65 5.65 14.55 -1.39
N GLU A 66 6.62 14.22 -0.56
CA GLU A 66 8.05 14.25 -0.89
C GLU A 66 8.59 12.83 -1.06
N GLN A 67 9.39 12.61 -2.11
CA GLN A 67 10.07 11.34 -2.35
C GLN A 67 10.93 10.93 -1.14
N GLY A 68 10.88 9.65 -0.76
CA GLY A 68 11.65 9.11 0.36
C GLY A 68 11.09 9.43 1.74
N SER A 69 10.08 10.30 1.84
CA SER A 69 9.40 10.60 3.10
C SER A 69 8.42 9.49 3.47
N ILE A 70 8.33 9.19 4.77
CA ILE A 70 7.39 8.20 5.31
C ILE A 70 6.09 8.91 5.66
N ILE A 71 4.99 8.42 5.09
CA ILE A 71 3.65 8.96 5.38
C ILE A 71 3.27 8.61 6.82
N THR A 72 3.04 9.66 7.61
CA THR A 72 2.41 9.55 8.93
C THR A 72 0.92 9.79 8.78
N THR A 73 0.12 8.77 9.10
CA THR A 73 -1.34 8.82 9.04
C THR A 73 -1.88 9.53 10.27
N ASN A 74 -2.00 10.86 10.18
CA ASN A 74 -2.36 11.71 11.33
C ASN A 74 -3.83 11.60 11.72
N VAL A 75 -4.69 11.28 10.76
CA VAL A 75 -6.12 11.04 10.95
C VAL A 75 -6.47 9.78 10.19
N ALA A 76 -7.00 8.78 10.88
CA ALA A 76 -7.55 7.58 10.27
C ALA A 76 -9.03 7.47 10.64
N HIS A 77 -9.84 7.03 9.68
CA HIS A 77 -11.19 6.57 10.00
C HIS A 77 -11.11 5.25 10.78
N GLN A 78 -12.24 4.80 11.33
CA GLN A 78 -12.33 3.44 11.87
C GLN A 78 -11.90 2.42 10.81
N TYR A 79 -11.07 1.45 11.22
CA TYR A 79 -10.63 0.34 10.37
C TYR A 79 -11.44 -0.92 10.68
N PRO A 80 -12.03 -1.60 9.67
CA PRO A 80 -12.01 -1.26 8.25
C PRO A 80 -13.03 -0.17 7.89
N ALA A 81 -12.75 0.57 6.82
CA ALA A 81 -13.70 1.43 6.13
C ALA A 81 -14.71 0.57 5.34
N HIS A 82 -15.92 1.09 5.19
CA HIS A 82 -17.00 0.47 4.44
C HIS A 82 -16.81 0.72 2.94
N ASP A 83 -16.96 -0.34 2.15
CA ASP A 83 -16.98 -0.25 0.68
C ASP A 83 -18.21 0.54 0.20
N ASN A 84 -18.08 1.18 -0.97
CA ASN A 84 -19.15 1.94 -1.62
C ASN A 84 -19.72 3.07 -0.73
N VAL A 85 -18.85 3.73 0.03
CA VAL A 85 -19.19 4.88 0.90
C VAL A 85 -18.39 6.12 0.50
N LEU A 86 -19.09 7.27 0.51
CA LEU A 86 -18.47 8.58 0.41
C LEU A 86 -18.15 9.11 1.80
N TYR A 87 -16.88 9.33 2.05
CA TYR A 87 -16.38 9.92 3.28
C TYR A 87 -16.22 11.43 3.13
N THR A 88 -16.37 12.16 4.24
CA THR A 88 -16.04 13.58 4.32
C THR A 88 -15.00 13.78 5.42
N LEU A 89 -13.84 14.32 5.05
CA LEU A 89 -12.87 14.87 6.01
C LEU A 89 -13.29 16.31 6.31
N ASP A 90 -13.87 16.54 7.49
CA ASP A 90 -14.42 17.84 7.86
C ASP A 90 -13.35 18.86 8.29
N ALA A 91 -13.78 20.10 8.58
CA ALA A 91 -12.90 21.18 8.97
C ALA A 91 -12.14 20.97 10.30
N ASN A 92 -12.54 19.99 11.11
CA ASN A 92 -11.89 19.61 12.35
C ASN A 92 -10.90 18.47 12.16
N GLY A 93 -10.78 17.92 10.94
CA GLY A 93 -9.94 16.76 10.67
C GLY A 93 -10.58 15.46 11.16
N THR A 94 -11.91 15.38 11.17
CA THR A 94 -12.62 14.13 11.48
C THR A 94 -13.32 13.57 10.24
N PHE A 95 -13.35 12.24 10.13
CA PHE A 95 -14.08 11.56 9.08
C PHE A 95 -15.55 11.34 9.46
N SER A 96 -16.43 11.53 8.49
CA SER A 96 -17.85 11.15 8.56
C SER A 96 -18.26 10.40 7.30
N GLU A 97 -19.23 9.51 7.43
CA GLU A 97 -19.75 8.68 6.33
C GLU A 97 -21.05 9.27 5.76
N SER A 98 -21.20 9.19 4.44
CA SER A 98 -22.45 9.49 3.74
C SER A 98 -22.81 8.31 2.84
N THR A 99 -23.99 7.74 3.06
CA THR A 99 -24.55 6.65 2.26
C THR A 99 -25.53 7.14 1.18
N ASN A 100 -25.82 8.44 1.13
CA ASN A 100 -26.80 9.02 0.21
C ASN A 100 -26.27 9.18 -1.23
N GLN A 101 -24.96 9.08 -1.43
CA GLN A 101 -24.28 9.23 -2.73
C GLN A 101 -23.18 8.17 -2.87
N PRO A 102 -23.56 6.88 -3.01
CA PRO A 102 -22.59 5.80 -3.10
C PRO A 102 -21.69 5.97 -4.35
N PRO A 103 -20.35 5.94 -4.21
CA PRO A 103 -19.42 6.18 -5.32
C PRO A 103 -19.33 5.01 -6.31
N GLY A 104 -19.82 3.82 -5.95
CA GLY A 104 -19.72 2.58 -6.71
C GLY A 104 -19.08 1.45 -5.87
N ALA A 105 -19.43 0.20 -6.17
CA ALA A 105 -18.81 -0.97 -5.52
C ALA A 105 -17.29 -1.02 -5.79
N GLY A 106 -16.50 -1.32 -4.75
CA GLY A 106 -15.04 -1.30 -4.80
C GLY A 106 -14.42 0.10 -4.82
N VAL A 107 -15.21 1.16 -4.60
CA VAL A 107 -14.75 2.55 -4.63
C VAL A 107 -14.84 3.16 -3.24
N PHE A 108 -13.71 3.66 -2.76
CA PHE A 108 -13.61 4.46 -1.54
C PHE A 108 -13.43 5.92 -1.96
N ALA A 109 -14.39 6.78 -1.61
CA ALA A 109 -14.34 8.19 -2.00
C ALA A 109 -14.24 9.09 -0.76
N VAL A 110 -13.50 10.19 -0.88
CA VAL A 110 -13.32 11.16 0.20
C VAL A 110 -13.45 12.58 -0.34
N VAL A 111 -14.31 13.39 0.26
CA VAL A 111 -14.32 14.84 0.03
C VAL A 111 -13.48 15.53 1.09
N ASN A 112 -12.50 16.30 0.65
CA ASN A 112 -11.72 17.15 1.54
C ASN A 112 -12.49 18.44 1.85
N ARG A 113 -13.01 18.61 3.07
CA ARG A 113 -13.67 19.85 3.52
C ARG A 113 -12.79 20.66 4.48
N ILE A 114 -11.51 20.32 4.61
CA ILE A 114 -10.54 21.14 5.33
C ILE A 114 -10.45 22.52 4.65
N PRO A 115 -10.61 23.63 5.40
CA PRO A 115 -10.50 24.97 4.85
C PRO A 115 -9.10 25.26 4.26
N PRO A 116 -9.01 25.98 3.12
CA PRO A 116 -7.74 26.32 2.48
C PRO A 116 -6.80 27.16 3.36
N ASN A 117 -7.34 27.91 4.33
CA ASN A 117 -6.55 28.69 5.27
C ASN A 117 -5.91 27.85 6.40
N LYS A 118 -6.31 26.57 6.55
CA LYS A 118 -5.64 25.61 7.45
C LYS A 118 -4.59 24.82 6.68
N PHE A 119 -5.00 24.23 5.56
CA PHE A 119 -4.12 23.49 4.67
C PHE A 119 -4.53 23.74 3.22
N PRO A 120 -3.60 24.11 2.32
CA PRO A 120 -3.92 24.35 0.91
C PRO A 120 -4.33 23.07 0.18
N GLU A 121 -3.96 21.91 0.71
CA GLU A 121 -4.29 20.57 0.24
C GLU A 121 -4.01 19.56 1.37
N MET A 122 -4.58 18.36 1.25
CA MET A 122 -4.33 17.23 2.15
C MET A 122 -3.83 16.04 1.34
N THR A 123 -2.92 15.26 1.92
CA THR A 123 -2.56 13.94 1.39
C THR A 123 -3.57 12.92 1.89
N LEU A 124 -4.34 12.32 0.98
CA LEU A 124 -5.35 11.30 1.28
C LEU A 124 -5.00 9.98 0.60
N GLY A 125 -5.43 8.87 1.19
CA GLY A 125 -5.25 7.55 0.58
C GLY A 125 -5.89 6.42 1.37
N LEU A 126 -5.64 5.21 0.89
CA LEU A 126 -5.98 3.97 1.57
C LEU A 126 -4.80 3.47 2.39
N GLU A 127 -5.11 2.77 3.46
CA GLU A 127 -4.15 2.00 4.25
C GLU A 127 -4.66 0.57 4.43
N GLN A 128 -3.74 -0.37 4.66
CA GLN A 128 -4.12 -1.77 4.83
C GLN A 128 -3.13 -2.52 5.72
N ARG A 129 -3.66 -3.45 6.52
CA ARG A 129 -2.87 -4.39 7.33
C ARG A 129 -2.38 -5.57 6.50
N ALA A 130 -1.21 -6.09 6.87
CA ALA A 130 -0.71 -7.38 6.42
C ALA A 130 -0.48 -8.31 7.60
N ILE A 131 -0.25 -9.58 7.31
CA ILE A 131 0.32 -10.56 8.21
C ILE A 131 1.63 -11.00 7.58
N ILE A 132 2.74 -10.68 8.23
CA ILE A 132 4.09 -11.00 7.75
C ILE A 132 4.68 -12.05 8.68
N ASN A 133 4.94 -13.24 8.14
CA ASN A 133 5.49 -14.38 8.90
C ASN A 133 4.69 -14.66 10.19
N GLY A 134 3.37 -14.60 10.09
CA GLY A 134 2.44 -14.81 11.20
C GLY A 134 2.18 -13.58 12.10
N ASN A 135 2.94 -12.49 11.94
CA ASN A 135 2.78 -11.28 12.73
C ASN A 135 1.90 -10.26 11.99
N ARG A 136 0.80 -9.85 12.62
CA ARG A 136 -0.08 -8.80 12.08
C ARG A 136 0.61 -7.44 12.17
N THR A 137 0.69 -6.72 11.06
CA THR A 137 1.24 -5.36 11.00
C THR A 137 0.16 -4.31 11.29
N PRO A 138 0.54 -3.12 11.79
CA PRO A 138 -0.36 -1.98 11.76
C PRO A 138 -0.77 -1.65 10.30
N PRO A 139 -1.90 -0.95 10.09
CA PRO A 139 -2.23 -0.45 8.77
C PRO A 139 -1.09 0.39 8.20
N SER A 140 -0.75 0.15 6.93
CA SER A 140 0.27 0.91 6.21
C SER A 140 -0.33 1.52 4.95
N PRO A 141 -0.01 2.79 4.62
CA PRO A 141 -0.51 3.46 3.42
C PRO A 141 -0.21 2.70 2.13
N LEU A 142 -1.18 2.69 1.21
CA LEU A 142 -1.10 2.07 -0.11
C LEU A 142 -0.79 3.09 -1.22
N ASN A 143 -1.25 4.32 -1.06
CA ASN A 143 -1.13 5.40 -2.02
C ASN A 143 -1.15 6.76 -1.32
N ALA A 144 -0.79 7.82 -2.04
CA ALA A 144 -0.72 9.19 -1.52
C ALA A 144 -1.15 10.21 -2.59
N MET A 145 -2.40 10.67 -2.50
CA MET A 145 -2.94 11.65 -3.43
C MET A 145 -3.07 13.01 -2.75
N LEU A 146 -2.58 14.08 -3.40
CA LEU A 146 -2.83 15.44 -2.96
C LEU A 146 -4.24 15.86 -3.38
N VAL A 147 -5.03 16.32 -2.42
CA VAL A 147 -6.45 16.62 -2.60
C VAL A 147 -6.73 18.04 -2.11
N PRO A 148 -7.01 18.98 -3.02
CA PRO A 148 -7.35 20.35 -2.65
C PRO A 148 -8.67 20.43 -1.84
N PRO A 149 -8.87 21.51 -1.07
CA PRO A 149 -10.13 21.80 -0.43
C PRO A 149 -11.31 21.74 -1.40
N GLN A 150 -12.44 21.26 -0.88
CA GLN A 150 -13.70 21.07 -1.60
C GLN A 150 -13.64 20.07 -2.77
N SER A 151 -12.51 19.39 -2.97
CA SER A 151 -12.34 18.37 -4.01
C SER A 151 -12.61 16.97 -3.48
N GLU A 152 -13.03 16.09 -4.38
CA GLU A 152 -13.25 14.67 -4.11
C GLU A 152 -12.08 13.84 -4.65
N ALA A 153 -11.69 12.86 -3.86
CA ALA A 153 -10.74 11.82 -4.18
C ALA A 153 -11.44 10.47 -4.31
N ARG A 154 -11.02 9.64 -5.26
CA ARG A 154 -11.52 8.27 -5.43
C ARG A 154 -10.37 7.28 -5.45
N PHE A 155 -10.52 6.20 -4.70
CA PHE A 155 -9.54 5.14 -4.56
C PHE A 155 -10.18 3.79 -4.88
N ILE A 156 -9.62 3.10 -5.87
CA ILE A 156 -10.07 1.79 -6.35
C ILE A 156 -8.90 0.82 -6.17
N PRO A 157 -8.80 0.12 -5.03
CA PRO A 157 -7.69 -0.78 -4.79
C PRO A 157 -7.66 -1.91 -5.83
N GLN A 158 -6.48 -2.20 -6.38
CA GLN A 158 -6.29 -3.29 -7.33
C GLN A 158 -5.68 -4.51 -6.63
N ASN A 159 -6.04 -5.69 -7.13
CA ASN A 159 -5.44 -6.96 -6.72
C ASN A 159 -4.10 -7.21 -7.45
N ILE A 160 -3.24 -6.18 -7.51
CA ILE A 160 -1.91 -6.25 -8.12
C ILE A 160 -0.88 -5.78 -7.10
N LEU A 161 0.12 -6.64 -6.85
CA LEU A 161 1.29 -6.35 -6.02
C LEU A 161 2.51 -6.12 -6.88
N TYR A 162 3.44 -5.32 -6.38
CA TYR A 162 4.77 -5.13 -6.97
C TYR A 162 5.79 -5.50 -5.90
N VAL A 163 6.68 -6.43 -6.24
CA VAL A 163 7.61 -7.04 -5.27
C VAL A 163 9.05 -6.89 -5.73
N TRP A 164 9.92 -6.41 -4.84
CA TRP A 164 11.36 -6.25 -5.11
C TRP A 164 12.19 -6.25 -3.82
N MET A 165 13.51 -6.20 -3.97
CA MET A 165 14.44 -5.93 -2.88
C MET A 165 14.84 -4.45 -2.93
N GLN A 166 14.75 -3.74 -1.80
CA GLN A 166 15.09 -2.31 -1.69
C GLN A 166 15.91 -2.02 -0.45
N ALA A 167 16.88 -1.11 -0.53
CA ALA A 167 17.51 -0.49 0.64
C ALA A 167 17.36 1.04 0.59
N PRO A 168 17.37 1.74 1.74
CA PRO A 168 16.87 1.34 3.05
C PRO A 168 15.50 2.01 3.31
N TYR A 169 14.51 1.78 2.45
CA TYR A 169 13.16 2.35 2.64
C TYR A 169 12.31 1.52 3.60
N GLU A 170 11.36 2.19 4.25
CA GLU A 170 10.43 1.62 5.22
C GLU A 170 9.00 1.54 4.65
N SER A 171 8.13 0.77 5.31
CA SER A 171 6.68 0.82 5.05
C SER A 171 6.16 2.27 5.16
N GLY A 172 5.31 2.67 4.23
CA GLY A 172 4.77 4.04 4.12
C GLY A 172 5.67 5.03 3.39
N THR A 173 6.86 4.63 2.93
CA THR A 173 7.75 5.52 2.17
C THR A 173 7.16 5.85 0.79
N ILE A 174 7.15 7.14 0.44
CA ILE A 174 6.76 7.63 -0.89
C ILE A 174 7.86 7.32 -1.91
N ILE A 175 7.46 6.73 -3.02
CA ILE A 175 8.31 6.39 -4.17
C ILE A 175 7.75 7.09 -5.42
N ASP A 176 8.62 7.70 -6.22
CA ASP A 176 8.26 8.53 -7.38
C ASP A 176 8.77 7.96 -8.72
N HIS A 177 9.57 6.89 -8.67
CA HIS A 177 10.08 6.19 -9.84
C HIS A 177 9.74 4.71 -9.79
N VAL A 178 9.49 4.16 -10.98
CA VAL A 178 9.36 2.72 -11.20
C VAL A 178 10.72 2.08 -10.96
N PHE A 179 10.83 1.20 -9.97
CA PHE A 179 12.04 0.40 -9.81
C PHE A 179 12.13 -0.61 -10.94
N GLU A 180 13.21 -0.57 -11.73
CA GLU A 180 13.40 -1.38 -12.94
C GLU A 180 13.37 -2.90 -12.70
N ARG A 181 13.36 -3.35 -11.44
CA ARG A 181 13.49 -4.75 -11.03
C ARG A 181 12.36 -5.27 -10.15
N TRP A 182 11.22 -4.58 -10.11
CA TRP A 182 10.04 -5.16 -9.47
C TRP A 182 9.38 -6.24 -10.30
N THR A 183 8.61 -7.09 -9.61
CA THR A 183 7.77 -8.12 -10.23
C THR A 183 6.33 -7.79 -9.92
N ALA A 184 5.54 -7.55 -10.96
CA ALA A 184 4.10 -7.37 -10.84
C ALA A 184 3.43 -8.75 -10.69
N VAL A 185 2.57 -8.87 -9.68
CA VAL A 185 1.85 -10.10 -9.34
C VAL A 185 0.36 -9.77 -9.28
N ALA A 186 -0.38 -10.23 -10.29
CA ALA A 186 -1.82 -10.02 -10.37
C ALA A 186 -2.56 -11.23 -9.78
N PHE A 187 -3.50 -10.97 -8.86
CA PHE A 187 -4.43 -11.93 -8.32
C PHE A 187 -5.75 -11.77 -9.08
N GLN A 188 -5.99 -12.64 -10.06
CA GLN A 188 -7.14 -12.60 -10.96
C GLN A 188 -8.00 -13.86 -10.80
N GLY A 189 -9.30 -13.73 -11.06
CA GLY A 189 -10.24 -14.84 -10.89
C GLY A 189 -10.21 -15.38 -9.46
N ASP A 190 -10.00 -16.69 -9.33
CA ASP A 190 -9.98 -17.39 -8.05
C ASP A 190 -8.55 -17.55 -7.47
N THR A 191 -7.53 -16.97 -8.11
CA THR A 191 -6.15 -17.05 -7.62
C THR A 191 -5.99 -16.19 -6.36
N THR A 192 -5.88 -16.86 -5.22
CA THR A 192 -5.60 -16.23 -3.91
C THR A 192 -4.16 -16.34 -3.47
N LYS A 193 -3.35 -17.16 -4.14
CA LYS A 193 -1.99 -17.48 -3.72
C LYS A 193 -1.02 -17.42 -4.88
N HIS A 194 0.13 -16.80 -4.65
CA HIS A 194 1.28 -16.83 -5.55
C HIS A 194 2.54 -17.21 -4.78
N THR A 195 3.48 -17.86 -5.46
CA THR A 195 4.83 -18.12 -4.94
C THR A 195 5.86 -17.55 -5.88
N LEU A 196 6.78 -16.79 -5.32
CA LEU A 196 7.88 -16.16 -6.04
C LEU A 196 9.20 -16.61 -5.42
N LYS A 197 10.21 -16.84 -6.26
CA LYS A 197 11.59 -17.09 -5.84
C LYS A 197 12.47 -15.93 -6.28
N TYR A 198 13.34 -15.45 -5.40
CA TYR A 198 14.37 -14.49 -5.77
C TYR A 198 15.38 -15.13 -6.71
N ASN A 199 15.70 -14.44 -7.80
CA ASN A 199 16.72 -14.83 -8.75
C ASN A 199 17.85 -13.80 -8.69
N GLN A 200 19.01 -14.21 -8.15
CA GLN A 200 20.15 -13.33 -7.98
C GLN A 200 20.71 -12.80 -9.31
N ASP A 201 20.76 -13.64 -10.36
CA ASP A 201 21.29 -13.24 -11.67
C ASP A 201 20.47 -12.10 -12.31
N LEU A 202 19.16 -12.12 -12.07
CA LEU A 202 18.23 -11.09 -12.54
C LEU A 202 18.05 -9.93 -11.53
N GLY A 203 18.46 -10.14 -10.28
CA GLY A 203 18.26 -9.21 -9.18
C GLY A 203 16.77 -8.87 -8.92
N LYS A 204 15.88 -9.85 -9.14
CA LYS A 204 14.42 -9.70 -8.95
C LYS A 204 13.78 -11.02 -8.54
N PHE A 205 12.55 -10.93 -8.05
CA PHE A 205 11.72 -12.11 -7.86
C PHE A 205 11.19 -12.63 -9.20
N VAL A 206 10.89 -13.92 -9.27
CA VAL A 206 10.21 -14.55 -10.41
C VAL A 206 9.10 -15.45 -9.90
N ILE A 207 7.94 -15.43 -10.55
CA ILE A 207 6.81 -16.31 -10.20
C ILE A 207 7.20 -17.75 -10.56
N VAL A 208 7.03 -18.67 -9.61
CA VAL A 208 7.43 -20.08 -9.76
C VAL A 208 6.28 -21.07 -9.72
N ASN A 209 5.08 -20.64 -9.34
CA ASN A 209 3.87 -21.48 -9.30
C ASN A 209 2.72 -20.85 -10.12
N GLN A 210 1.95 -21.69 -10.82
CA GLN A 210 0.54 -21.47 -11.18
C GLN A 210 -0.28 -22.58 -10.56
#